data_AF-A0A9D9HZX0-F1
#
_entry.id   AF-A0A9D9HZX0-F1
#
_cell.length_a   1.000
_cell.length_b   1.000
_cell.length_c   1.000
_cell.angle_alpha   90.00
_cell.angle_beta   90.00
_cell.angle_gamma   90.00
#
_symmetry.space_group_name_H-M   'P 1'
#
loop_
_entity.id
_entity.type
_entity.pdbx_description
1 polymer ?
#
loop_
_entity_poly.entity_id
_entity_poly.type
_entity_poly.pdbx_seq_one_letter_code
_entity_poly.pdbx_strand_id
1 'polypeptide(L)'
;MKRTSVEILDFYDEEVIKLIVEKYAFEPMVALRRFLASETYKMLSNAELEMWEFAPAAIFDMWENEQITGDPRNSLYLRRDGHV
;
A
#
# COMPACT_ATOMS: atom_id res chain seq x y z
N MET A 1 -10.01 -11.35 -12.89
CA MET A 1 -9.56 -10.76 -11.61
C MET A 1 -10.60 -9.76 -11.17
N LYS A 2 -11.20 -9.95 -9.99
CA LYS A 2 -12.11 -8.96 -9.41
C LYS A 2 -11.30 -7.74 -8.97
N ARG A 3 -11.83 -6.54 -9.20
CA ARG A 3 -11.18 -5.27 -8.80
C ARG A 3 -11.79 -4.78 -7.49
N THR A 4 -10.95 -4.21 -6.65
CA THR A 4 -11.40 -3.44 -5.47
C THR A 4 -12.24 -2.25 -5.93
N SER A 5 -13.21 -1.82 -5.11
CA SER A 5 -14.08 -0.70 -5.48
C SER A 5 -13.30 0.61 -5.58
N VAL A 6 -13.75 1.52 -6.43
CA VAL A 6 -13.07 2.80 -6.65
C VAL A 6 -13.07 3.65 -5.40
N GLU A 7 -14.16 3.63 -4.63
CA GLU A 7 -14.29 4.38 -3.37
C GLU A 7 -13.29 3.93 -2.32
N ILE A 8 -13.01 2.62 -2.27
CA ILE A 8 -11.98 2.06 -1.39
C ILE A 8 -10.61 2.51 -1.88
N LEU A 9 -10.33 2.43 -3.18
CA LEU A 9 -9.04 2.83 -3.73
C LEU A 9 -8.75 4.32 -3.52
N ASP A 10 -9.74 5.20 -3.76
CA ASP A 10 -9.61 6.64 -3.54
C ASP A 10 -9.27 6.97 -2.08
N PHE A 11 -9.89 6.26 -1.12
CA PHE A 11 -9.55 6.40 0.29
C PHE A 11 -8.09 6.04 0.59
N TYR A 12 -7.60 4.91 0.05
CA TYR A 12 -6.21 4.52 0.25
C TYR A 12 -5.22 5.41 -0.49
N ASP A 13 -5.56 5.89 -1.68
CA ASP A 13 -4.75 6.85 -2.42
C ASP A 13 -4.53 8.09 -1.55
N GLU A 14 -5.59 8.71 -1.03
CA GLU A 14 -5.45 9.88 -0.16
C GLU A 14 -4.62 9.60 1.09
N GLU A 15 -4.93 8.54 1.83
CA GLU A 15 -4.30 8.27 3.13
C GLU A 15 -2.84 7.84 3.00
N VAL A 16 -2.51 6.98 2.02
CA VAL A 16 -1.13 6.52 1.83
C VAL A 16 -0.25 7.62 1.25
N ILE A 17 -0.78 8.46 0.35
CA ILE A 17 -0.02 9.61 -0.18
C ILE A 17 0.33 10.59 0.94
N LYS A 18 -0.60 10.88 1.87
CA LYS A 18 -0.32 11.73 3.03
C LYS A 18 0.88 11.19 3.84
N LEU A 19 0.90 9.88 4.11
CA LEU A 19 2.00 9.23 4.84
C LEU A 19 3.34 9.29 4.07
N ILE A 20 3.31 9.07 2.76
CA ILE A 20 4.52 9.18 1.92
C ILE A 20 5.07 10.61 1.94
N VAL A 21 4.19 11.61 1.73
CA VAL A 21 4.58 13.03 1.72
C VAL A 21 5.11 13.46 3.08
N GLU A 22 4.47 13.06 4.17
CA GLU A 22 4.88 13.39 5.54
C GLU A 22 6.27 12.80 5.86
N LYS A 23 6.52 11.53 5.53
CA LYS A 23 7.78 10.85 5.88
C LYS A 23 8.95 11.24 4.96
N TYR A 24 8.70 11.40 3.66
CA TYR A 24 9.76 11.54 2.65
C TYR A 24 9.83 12.92 1.98
N ALA A 25 8.92 13.84 2.34
CA ALA A 25 8.83 15.18 1.76
C ALA A 25 8.74 15.18 0.22
N PHE A 26 8.11 14.16 -0.37
CA PHE A 26 7.84 14.14 -1.80
C PHE A 26 6.75 15.14 -2.18
N GLU A 27 6.80 15.63 -3.41
CA GLU A 27 5.67 16.36 -3.99
C GLU A 27 4.47 15.40 -4.14
N PRO A 28 3.24 15.80 -3.79
CA PRO A 28 2.08 14.91 -3.77
C PRO A 28 1.84 14.12 -5.06
N MET A 29 1.97 14.76 -6.24
CA MET A 29 1.78 14.08 -7.51
C MET A 29 2.91 13.09 -7.83
N VAL A 30 4.14 13.36 -7.37
CA VAL A 30 5.25 12.38 -7.40
C VAL A 30 4.93 11.18 -6.50
N ALA A 31 4.47 11.41 -5.27
CA ALA A 31 4.09 10.34 -4.34
C ALA A 31 2.96 9.46 -4.92
N LEU A 32 1.89 10.08 -5.44
CA LEU A 32 0.79 9.38 -6.12
C LEU A 32 1.31 8.48 -7.25
N ARG A 33 2.09 9.04 -8.18
CA ARG A 33 2.60 8.25 -9.33
C ARG A 33 3.44 7.07 -8.89
N ARG A 34 4.26 7.22 -7.84
CA ARG A 34 5.09 6.13 -7.31
C ARG A 34 4.24 5.07 -6.60
N PHE A 35 3.19 5.47 -5.90
CA PHE A 35 2.26 4.56 -5.25
C PHE A 35 1.43 3.77 -6.28
N LEU A 36 0.79 4.44 -7.24
CA LEU A 36 -0.01 3.79 -8.29
C LEU A 36 0.79 2.79 -9.15
N ALA A 37 2.09 3.02 -9.33
CA ALA A 37 2.98 2.15 -10.10
C ALA A 37 3.53 0.96 -9.29
N SER A 38 3.22 0.86 -8.00
CA SER A 38 3.78 -0.16 -7.10
C SER A 38 3.05 -1.51 -7.16
N GLU A 39 3.75 -2.59 -6.82
CA GLU A 39 3.15 -3.90 -6.63
C GLU A 39 2.18 -3.89 -5.43
N THR A 40 2.46 -3.07 -4.41
CA THR A 40 1.55 -2.80 -3.29
C THR A 40 0.18 -2.32 -3.77
N TYR A 41 0.15 -1.34 -4.67
CA TYR A 41 -1.12 -0.83 -5.21
C TYR A 41 -1.81 -1.84 -6.12
N LYS A 42 -1.03 -2.64 -6.86
CA LYS A 42 -1.56 -3.76 -7.65
C LYS A 42 -2.22 -4.82 -6.76
N MET A 43 -1.63 -5.13 -5.61
CA MET A 43 -2.23 -6.00 -4.60
C MET A 43 -3.51 -5.39 -4.03
N LEU A 44 -3.47 -4.11 -3.65
CA LEU A 44 -4.63 -3.38 -3.14
C LEU A 44 -5.80 -3.33 -4.14
N SER A 45 -5.48 -3.21 -5.43
CA SER A 45 -6.45 -3.21 -6.54
C SER A 45 -7.05 -4.59 -6.85
N ASN A 46 -6.49 -5.67 -6.29
CA ASN A 46 -7.00 -7.02 -6.48
C ASN A 46 -7.94 -7.41 -5.35
N ALA A 47 -9.24 -7.52 -5.66
CA ALA A 47 -10.24 -7.82 -4.64
C ALA A 47 -10.14 -9.23 -4.05
N GLU A 48 -9.41 -10.15 -4.68
CA GLU A 48 -9.21 -11.50 -4.13
C GLU A 48 -8.23 -11.50 -2.94
N LEU A 49 -7.47 -10.41 -2.74
CA LEU A 49 -6.52 -10.28 -1.64
C LEU A 49 -7.10 -9.57 -0.41
N GLU A 50 -8.30 -8.98 -0.55
CA GLU A 50 -9.02 -8.29 0.54
C GLU A 50 -8.14 -7.29 1.32
N MET A 51 -7.23 -6.61 0.60
CA MET A 51 -6.24 -5.73 1.21
C MET A 51 -6.85 -4.55 1.98
N TRP A 52 -8.12 -4.23 1.73
CA TRP A 52 -8.86 -3.19 2.46
C TRP A 52 -9.10 -3.52 3.93
N GLU A 53 -8.88 -4.77 4.36
CA GLU A 53 -8.92 -5.18 5.77
C GLU A 53 -7.72 -4.63 6.57
N PHE A 54 -6.65 -4.20 5.89
CA PHE A 54 -5.48 -3.60 6.51
C PHE A 54 -5.63 -2.07 6.60
N ALA A 55 -5.29 -1.48 7.75
CA ALA A 55 -5.28 -0.02 7.87
C ALA A 55 -4.30 0.64 6.86
N PRO A 56 -4.52 1.92 6.47
CA PRO A 56 -3.61 2.63 5.55
C PRO A 56 -2.13 2.62 5.96
N ALA A 57 -1.85 2.67 7.27
CA ALA A 57 -0.48 2.56 7.78
C ALA A 57 0.19 1.22 7.45
N ALA A 58 -0.57 0.12 7.40
CA ALA A 58 -0.06 -1.18 7.01
C ALA A 58 0.19 -1.26 5.49
N ILE A 59 -0.70 -0.70 4.67
CA ILE A 59 -0.48 -0.58 3.22
C ILE A 59 0.75 0.29 2.91
N PHE A 60 0.93 1.38 3.67
CA PHE A 60 2.12 2.21 3.58
C PHE A 60 3.40 1.44 3.94
N ASP A 61 3.40 0.67 5.04
CA ASP A 61 4.54 -0.20 5.40
C ASP A 61 4.86 -1.23 4.30
N MET A 62 3.85 -1.81 3.65
CA MET A 62 4.05 -2.68 2.49
C MET A 62 4.73 -1.96 1.33
N TRP A 63 4.28 -0.75 1.01
CA TRP A 63 4.90 0.08 -0.02
C TRP A 63 6.35 0.44 0.32
N GLU A 64 6.64 0.78 1.59
CA GLU A 64 8.01 1.04 2.06
C GLU A 64 8.90 -0.20 1.91
N ASN A 65 8.41 -1.37 2.32
CA ASN A 65 9.13 -2.62 2.19
C ASN A 65 9.40 -2.97 0.72
N GLU A 66 8.46 -2.69 -0.18
CA GLU A 66 8.68 -2.79 -1.62
C GLU A 66 9.80 -1.85 -2.09
N GLN A 67 9.84 -0.59 -1.63
CA GLN A 67 10.91 0.34 -2.03
C GLN A 67 12.30 -0.12 -1.58
N ILE A 68 12.39 -0.82 -0.43
CA ILE A 68 13.65 -1.28 0.15
C ILE A 68 14.07 -2.64 -0.43
N THR A 69 13.13 -3.56 -0.61
CA THR A 69 13.40 -4.98 -0.89
C THR A 69 12.97 -5.44 -2.27
N GLY A 70 12.11 -4.67 -2.96
CA GLY A 70 11.46 -5.05 -4.20
C GLY A 70 10.21 -5.95 -4.03
N ASP A 71 9.83 -6.33 -2.81
CA ASP A 71 8.63 -7.14 -2.55
C ASP A 71 7.84 -6.63 -1.34
N PRO A 72 6.57 -6.19 -1.52
CA PRO A 72 5.73 -5.70 -0.42
C PRO A 72 5.42 -6.76 0.64
N ARG A 73 5.54 -8.05 0.31
CA ARG A 73 5.28 -9.17 1.24
C ARG A 73 6.32 -9.30 2.35
N ASN A 74 7.42 -8.55 2.26
CA ASN A 74 8.39 -8.42 3.35
C ASN A 74 7.92 -7.51 4.49
N SER A 75 6.76 -6.86 4.34
CA SER A 75 6.07 -6.14 5.42
C SER A 75 5.79 -7.03 6.62
N LEU A 76 5.92 -6.47 7.82
CA LEU A 76 5.59 -7.15 9.07
C LEU A 76 4.11 -7.56 9.14
N TYR A 77 3.24 -6.87 8.41
CA TYR A 77 1.80 -7.17 8.36
C TYR A 77 1.47 -8.41 7.52
N LEU A 78 2.36 -8.79 6.59
CA LEU A 78 2.21 -9.98 5.74
C LEU A 78 3.13 -11.14 6.17
N ARG A 79 4.26 -10.82 6.83
CA ARG A 79 5.15 -11.77 7.48
C ARG A 79 4.52 -12.29 8.78
N ARG A 80 3.43 -13.04 8.70
CA ARG A 80 2.92 -13.78 9.85
C ARG A 80 3.65 -15.12 9.96
N ASP A 81 4.84 -15.08 10.55
CA ASP A 81 5.43 -16.24 11.23
C ASP A 81 5.29 -16.03 12.74
N GLY A 82 4.45 -16.83 13.39
CA GLY A 82 4.46 -17.00 14.84
C GLY A 82 3.16 -16.66 15.55
N HIS A 83 2.51 -17.71 16.06
CA HIS A 83 1.43 -17.69 17.03
C HIS A 83 1.63 -16.69 18.18
N VAL A 84 0.56 -16.00 18.57
CA VAL A 84 0.25 -15.66 19.97
C VAL A 84 -1.11 -16.23 20.27
#